data_AF-A0A917LCU3-F1
#
_entry.id   AF-A0A917LCU3-F1
#
_cell.length_a   1.000
_cell.length_b   1.000
_cell.length_c   1.000
_cell.angle_alpha   90.00
_cell.angle_beta   90.00
_cell.angle_gamma   90.00
#
_symmetry.space_group_name_H-M   'P 1'
#
loop_
_entity.id
_entity.type
_entity.pdbx_description
1 polymer ?
#
loop_
_entity_poly.entity_id
_entity_poly.type
_entity_poly.pdbx_seq_one_letter_code
_entity_poly.pdbx_strand_id
1 'polypeptide(L)'
;MNLDFEELMEEAYDLPRGKAQIAVLEQAIRAADTAGDLEAGFEARSELVESAIFSGYPMKAIVAFSWQLGQYDKNNDLFDNYQLLWSYKWILDKVACFPDIPREQIDNLLDDMKKRYAELGYSERTYCFYKAVLLMQYGELEEAGRYLDQFQSLDRDEMSDCEACEQNRLIDYEVLLGRDERTLRVAEPILSGQMSCGEVPHVTLSTVLMPLYRLGRQEEADKLQRKSYRLVKGNNDFLLQIGENIRYLALTDPFRGLELFEKHLSQALDHENPWDQMMFSAYASTLFSRLKQETVAFQVKLPASFPHPEFASDVVRLEQHFLQEALATADRLDRRNGNSYYGSLIQSL
;
A
#
# COMPACT_ATOMS: atom_id res chain seq x y z
N MET A 1 -4.43 -13.68 -34.07
CA MET A 1 -5.73 -12.97 -34.16
C MET A 1 -5.63 -11.82 -33.19
N ASN A 2 -5.87 -10.59 -33.61
CA ASN A 2 -6.18 -9.55 -32.64
C ASN A 2 -7.57 -9.90 -32.14
N LEU A 3 -7.67 -10.28 -30.86
CA LEU A 3 -8.96 -10.47 -30.20
C LEU A 3 -9.73 -9.15 -30.26
N ASP A 4 -11.05 -9.23 -30.40
CA ASP A 4 -11.88 -8.03 -30.25
C ASP A 4 -12.01 -7.62 -28.77
N PHE A 5 -12.64 -6.47 -28.50
CA PHE A 5 -12.73 -5.93 -27.15
C PHE A 5 -13.44 -6.88 -26.18
N GLU A 6 -14.54 -7.49 -26.62
CA GLU A 6 -15.38 -8.36 -25.79
C GLU A 6 -14.60 -9.63 -25.40
N GLU A 7 -13.92 -10.26 -26.37
CA GLU A 7 -13.04 -11.40 -26.13
C GLU A 7 -11.92 -11.09 -25.12
N LEU A 8 -11.33 -9.89 -25.20
CA LEU A 8 -10.28 -9.45 -24.27
C LEU A 8 -10.82 -9.21 -22.85
N MET A 9 -12.01 -8.64 -22.73
CA MET A 9 -12.63 -8.43 -21.42
C MET A 9 -13.03 -9.77 -20.77
N GLU A 10 -13.61 -10.70 -21.53
CA GLU A 10 -13.90 -12.06 -21.04
C GLU A 10 -12.62 -12.78 -20.56
N GLU A 11 -11.54 -12.73 -21.37
CA GLU A 11 -10.24 -13.30 -20.97
C GLU A 11 -9.70 -12.63 -19.70
N ALA A 12 -9.82 -11.31 -19.56
CA ALA A 12 -9.38 -10.61 -18.36
C ALA A 12 -10.17 -11.05 -17.12
N TYR A 13 -11.48 -11.24 -17.21
CA TYR A 13 -12.30 -11.67 -16.07
C TYR A 13 -12.00 -13.13 -15.64
N ASP A 14 -11.56 -13.99 -16.55
CA ASP A 14 -11.18 -15.37 -16.25
C ASP A 14 -9.78 -15.50 -15.62
N LEU A 15 -8.95 -14.46 -15.71
CA LEU A 15 -7.60 -14.45 -15.15
C LEU A 15 -7.60 -14.08 -13.65
N PRO A 16 -6.72 -14.69 -12.84
CA PRO A 16 -6.51 -14.21 -11.48
C PRO A 16 -5.89 -12.82 -11.50
N ARG A 17 -6.26 -11.99 -10.51
CA ARG A 17 -5.69 -10.66 -10.31
C ARG A 17 -4.17 -10.69 -10.29
N GLY A 18 -3.57 -9.85 -11.11
CA GLY A 18 -2.12 -9.75 -11.24
C GLY A 18 -1.67 -9.24 -12.60
N LYS A 19 -0.35 -9.37 -12.84
CA LYS A 19 0.32 -8.86 -14.04
C LYS A 19 -0.29 -9.36 -15.36
N ALA A 20 -0.74 -10.61 -15.40
CA ALA A 20 -1.32 -11.20 -16.61
C ALA A 20 -2.66 -10.54 -16.96
N GLN A 21 -3.58 -10.46 -16.00
CA GLN A 21 -4.86 -9.79 -16.18
C GLN A 21 -4.68 -8.32 -16.59
N ILE A 22 -3.79 -7.59 -15.91
CA ILE A 22 -3.46 -6.19 -16.24
C ILE A 22 -3.00 -6.06 -17.71
N ALA A 23 -2.16 -6.98 -18.20
CA ALA A 23 -1.69 -6.94 -19.57
C ALA A 23 -2.80 -7.21 -20.60
N VAL A 24 -3.83 -7.99 -20.25
CA VAL A 24 -5.01 -8.20 -21.09
C VAL A 24 -5.93 -6.98 -21.05
N LEU A 25 -6.15 -6.37 -19.88
CA LEU A 25 -6.91 -5.12 -19.75
C LEU A 25 -6.27 -3.97 -20.55
N GLU A 26 -4.93 -3.86 -20.57
CA GLU A 26 -4.21 -2.90 -21.42
C GLU A 26 -4.37 -3.19 -22.92
N GLN A 27 -4.64 -4.45 -23.32
CA GLN A 27 -5.02 -4.78 -24.69
C GLN A 27 -6.46 -4.36 -24.99
N ALA A 28 -7.40 -4.64 -24.09
CA ALA A 28 -8.80 -4.24 -24.22
C ALA A 28 -8.93 -2.72 -24.35
N ILE A 29 -8.22 -1.98 -23.49
CA ILE A 29 -8.14 -0.52 -23.55
C ILE A 29 -7.66 -0.02 -24.92
N ARG A 30 -6.59 -0.63 -25.47
CA ARG A 30 -6.07 -0.25 -26.80
C ARG A 30 -7.05 -0.56 -27.91
N ALA A 31 -7.80 -1.66 -27.80
CA ALA A 31 -8.83 -2.02 -28.77
C ALA A 31 -9.98 -0.99 -28.75
N ALA A 32 -10.49 -0.65 -27.57
CA ALA A 32 -11.53 0.37 -27.40
C ALA A 32 -11.09 1.76 -27.91
N ASP A 33 -9.88 2.20 -27.51
CA ASP A 33 -9.32 3.48 -27.94
C ASP A 33 -9.16 3.55 -29.47
N THR A 34 -8.77 2.44 -30.11
CA THR A 34 -8.63 2.36 -31.58
C THR A 34 -9.98 2.40 -32.28
N ALA A 35 -11.01 1.81 -31.68
CA ALA A 35 -12.38 1.85 -32.19
C ALA A 35 -13.06 3.21 -31.96
N GLY A 36 -12.52 4.05 -31.07
CA GLY A 36 -13.15 5.29 -30.64
C GLY A 36 -14.36 5.06 -29.73
N ASP A 37 -14.44 3.89 -29.09
CA ASP A 37 -15.52 3.51 -28.18
C ASP A 37 -15.19 3.99 -26.77
N LEU A 38 -15.87 5.06 -26.34
CA LEU A 38 -15.63 5.69 -25.05
C LEU A 38 -16.19 4.87 -23.88
N GLU A 39 -17.32 4.19 -24.06
CA GLU A 39 -17.95 3.39 -23.01
C GLU A 39 -17.11 2.14 -22.72
N ALA A 40 -16.71 1.42 -23.78
CA ALA A 40 -15.80 0.28 -23.67
C ALA A 40 -14.44 0.71 -23.06
N GLY A 41 -13.92 1.86 -23.48
CA GLY A 41 -12.66 2.41 -22.96
C GLY A 41 -12.76 2.82 -21.49
N PHE A 42 -13.93 3.23 -21.01
CA PHE A 42 -14.20 3.55 -19.61
C PHE A 42 -14.36 2.29 -18.76
N GLU A 43 -15.11 1.30 -19.25
CA GLU A 43 -15.30 0.00 -18.59
C GLU A 43 -13.96 -0.70 -18.34
N ALA A 44 -13.14 -0.88 -19.38
CA ALA A 44 -11.86 -1.57 -19.24
C ALA A 44 -10.89 -0.83 -18.31
N ARG A 45 -10.98 0.51 -18.22
CA ARG A 45 -10.19 1.31 -17.28
C ARG A 45 -10.71 1.19 -15.84
N SER A 46 -12.02 1.08 -15.64
CA SER A 46 -12.59 0.79 -14.31
C SER A 46 -12.05 -0.52 -13.75
N GLU A 47 -12.06 -1.58 -14.56
CA GLU A 47 -11.52 -2.88 -14.16
C GLU A 47 -10.00 -2.81 -13.96
N LEU A 48 -9.28 -2.08 -14.82
CA LEU A 48 -7.84 -1.86 -14.66
C LEU A 48 -7.52 -1.14 -13.34
N VAL A 49 -8.28 -0.12 -12.94
CA VAL A 49 -8.05 0.60 -11.68
C VAL A 49 -8.13 -0.37 -10.51
N GLU A 50 -9.21 -1.14 -10.39
CA GLU A 50 -9.37 -2.10 -9.30
C GLU A 50 -8.26 -3.15 -9.31
N SER A 51 -8.06 -3.80 -10.46
CA SER A 51 -7.09 -4.89 -10.59
C SER A 51 -5.64 -4.43 -10.39
N ALA A 52 -5.29 -3.21 -10.82
CA ALA A 52 -3.96 -2.65 -10.64
C ALA A 52 -3.69 -2.25 -9.18
N ILE A 53 -4.68 -1.69 -8.47
CA ILE A 53 -4.55 -1.34 -7.04
C ILE A 53 -4.25 -2.60 -6.22
N PHE A 54 -5.07 -3.65 -6.35
CA PHE A 54 -4.95 -4.85 -5.52
C PHE A 54 -3.88 -5.84 -5.99
N SER A 55 -3.12 -5.48 -7.02
CA SER A 55 -1.99 -6.25 -7.56
C SER A 55 -0.65 -5.51 -7.45
N GLY A 56 -0.59 -4.35 -6.79
CA GLY A 56 0.66 -3.60 -6.59
C GLY A 56 1.15 -2.85 -7.82
N TYR A 57 0.22 -2.35 -8.65
CA TYR A 57 0.49 -1.49 -9.80
C TYR A 57 -0.23 -0.12 -9.70
N PRO A 58 -0.07 0.62 -8.59
CA PRO A 58 -0.82 1.86 -8.34
C PRO A 58 -0.60 2.95 -9.39
N MET A 59 0.55 2.99 -10.09
CA MET A 59 0.76 4.03 -11.11
C MET A 59 -0.16 3.79 -12.33
N LYS A 60 -0.36 2.53 -12.72
CA LYS A 60 -1.31 2.17 -13.78
C LYS A 60 -2.73 2.59 -13.41
N ALA A 61 -3.13 2.35 -12.15
CA ALA A 61 -4.43 2.77 -11.64
C ALA A 61 -4.60 4.30 -11.67
N ILE A 62 -3.61 5.06 -11.19
CA ILE A 62 -3.64 6.53 -11.19
C ILE A 62 -3.83 7.08 -12.62
N VAL A 63 -3.11 6.53 -13.59
CA VAL A 63 -3.22 6.95 -15.01
C VAL A 63 -4.59 6.63 -15.59
N ALA A 64 -5.09 5.41 -15.37
CA ALA A 64 -6.41 4.98 -15.84
C ALA A 64 -7.52 5.84 -15.23
N PHE A 65 -7.49 6.04 -13.91
CA PHE A 65 -8.45 6.88 -13.18
C PHE A 65 -8.41 8.33 -13.65
N SER A 66 -7.22 8.91 -13.87
CA SER A 66 -7.09 10.29 -14.36
C SER A 66 -7.75 10.48 -15.72
N TRP A 67 -7.67 9.48 -16.60
CA TRP A 67 -8.39 9.50 -17.87
C TRP A 67 -9.90 9.41 -17.66
N GLN A 68 -10.37 8.50 -16.79
CA GLN A 68 -11.80 8.31 -16.51
C GLN A 68 -12.43 9.58 -15.95
N LEU A 69 -11.77 10.21 -14.99
CA LEU A 69 -12.22 11.47 -14.40
C LEU A 69 -12.37 12.56 -15.48
N GLY A 70 -11.37 12.69 -16.36
CA GLY A 70 -11.42 13.65 -17.47
C GLY A 70 -12.50 13.36 -18.52
N GLN A 71 -12.91 12.10 -18.71
CA GLN A 71 -14.04 11.76 -19.58
C GLN A 71 -15.38 11.98 -18.90
N TYR A 72 -15.48 11.62 -17.62
CA TYR A 72 -16.69 11.82 -16.82
C TYR A 72 -17.05 13.30 -16.75
N ASP A 73 -16.08 14.19 -16.55
CA ASP A 73 -16.33 15.64 -16.50
C ASP A 73 -16.80 16.24 -17.83
N LYS A 74 -16.52 15.57 -18.95
CA LYS A 74 -16.95 16.01 -20.29
C LYS A 74 -18.28 15.41 -20.71
N ASN A 75 -18.54 14.16 -20.32
CA ASN A 75 -19.65 13.35 -20.81
C ASN A 75 -20.30 12.54 -19.68
N ASN A 76 -20.66 13.19 -18.57
CA ASN A 76 -21.17 12.52 -17.36
C ASN A 76 -22.40 11.63 -17.62
N ASP A 77 -23.27 12.00 -18.55
CA ASP A 77 -24.48 11.25 -18.91
C ASP A 77 -24.20 9.88 -19.56
N LEU A 78 -22.96 9.63 -20.02
CA LEU A 78 -22.57 8.38 -20.67
C LEU A 78 -22.07 7.30 -19.70
N PHE A 79 -21.72 7.66 -18.46
CA PHE A 79 -21.03 6.74 -17.56
C PHE A 79 -21.74 6.62 -16.22
N ASP A 80 -21.76 5.41 -15.67
CA ASP A 80 -22.11 5.22 -14.27
C ASP A 80 -21.04 5.87 -13.37
N ASN A 81 -21.51 6.63 -12.37
CA ASN A 81 -20.63 7.32 -11.45
C ASN A 81 -20.14 6.41 -10.32
N TYR A 82 -20.85 5.33 -10.01
CA TYR A 82 -20.59 4.53 -8.81
C TYR A 82 -19.15 4.00 -8.79
N GLN A 83 -18.72 3.35 -9.87
CA GLN A 83 -17.37 2.77 -9.95
C GLN A 83 -16.27 3.83 -9.94
N LEU A 84 -16.53 5.01 -10.52
CA LEU A 84 -15.61 6.14 -10.46
C LEU A 84 -15.46 6.66 -9.03
N LEU A 85 -16.57 6.82 -8.30
CA LEU A 85 -16.58 7.28 -6.91
C LEU A 85 -15.87 6.31 -5.97
N TRP A 86 -15.99 5.00 -6.21
CA TRP A 86 -15.20 3.99 -5.52
C TRP A 86 -13.71 4.10 -5.84
N SER A 87 -13.38 4.35 -7.11
CA SER A 87 -11.99 4.50 -7.54
C SER A 87 -11.27 5.65 -6.83
N TYR A 88 -11.94 6.77 -6.51
CA TYR A 88 -11.33 7.86 -5.73
C TYR A 88 -10.66 7.36 -4.44
N LYS A 89 -11.36 6.50 -3.71
CA LYS A 89 -10.93 5.95 -2.42
C LYS A 89 -9.63 5.17 -2.56
N TRP A 90 -9.58 4.28 -3.55
CA TRP A 90 -8.38 3.49 -3.85
C TRP A 90 -7.21 4.35 -4.34
N ILE A 91 -7.48 5.37 -5.15
CA ILE A 91 -6.45 6.31 -5.59
C ILE A 91 -5.91 7.14 -4.42
N LEU A 92 -6.79 7.69 -3.57
CA LEU A 92 -6.39 8.48 -2.41
C LEU A 92 -5.53 7.67 -1.42
N ASP A 93 -5.79 6.36 -1.29
CA ASP A 93 -4.98 5.46 -0.47
C ASP A 93 -3.53 5.32 -0.95
N LYS A 94 -3.28 5.44 -2.26
CA LYS A 94 -1.97 5.16 -2.88
C LYS A 94 -1.25 6.42 -3.38
N VAL A 95 -1.98 7.49 -3.72
CA VAL A 95 -1.40 8.68 -4.40
C VAL A 95 -0.35 9.39 -3.55
N ALA A 96 -0.53 9.44 -2.23
CA ALA A 96 0.42 10.08 -1.33
C ALA A 96 1.71 9.28 -1.12
N CYS A 97 1.77 8.04 -1.58
CA CYS A 97 3.00 7.27 -1.61
C CYS A 97 4.02 7.84 -2.62
N PHE A 98 3.56 8.59 -3.62
CA PHE A 98 4.42 9.13 -4.68
C PHE A 98 4.94 10.53 -4.32
N PRO A 99 6.26 10.70 -4.09
CA PRO A 99 6.82 12.00 -3.73
C PRO A 99 6.73 13.05 -4.85
N ASP A 100 6.64 12.63 -6.12
CA ASP A 100 6.58 13.55 -7.26
C ASP A 100 5.19 14.16 -7.47
N ILE A 101 4.14 13.59 -6.85
CA ILE A 101 2.79 14.15 -6.91
C ILE A 101 2.71 15.25 -5.84
N PRO A 102 2.48 16.52 -6.19
CA PRO A 102 2.42 17.61 -5.23
C PRO A 102 1.29 17.42 -4.22
N ARG A 103 1.52 17.82 -2.97
CA ARG A 103 0.51 17.76 -1.89
C ARG A 103 -0.78 18.49 -2.27
N GLU A 104 -0.67 19.65 -2.90
CA GLU A 104 -1.83 20.42 -3.39
C GLU A 104 -2.69 19.60 -4.37
N GLN A 105 -2.08 18.81 -5.25
CA GLN A 105 -2.83 17.97 -6.18
C GLN A 105 -3.59 16.85 -5.46
N ILE A 106 -3.01 16.29 -4.40
CA ILE A 106 -3.64 15.25 -3.58
C ILE A 106 -4.80 15.84 -2.77
N ASP A 107 -4.59 17.01 -2.15
CA ASP A 107 -5.65 17.70 -1.41
C ASP A 107 -6.80 18.12 -2.34
N ASN A 108 -6.51 18.60 -3.55
CA ASN A 108 -7.52 18.90 -4.57
C ASN A 108 -8.31 17.67 -5.00
N LEU A 109 -7.66 16.50 -5.12
CA LEU A 109 -8.35 15.24 -5.43
C LEU A 109 -9.33 14.85 -4.33
N LEU A 110 -8.93 15.00 -3.06
CA LEU A 110 -9.79 14.72 -1.91
C LEU A 110 -10.99 15.70 -1.86
N ASP A 111 -10.76 16.98 -2.10
CA ASP A 111 -11.82 18.00 -2.09
C ASP A 111 -12.80 17.80 -3.27
N ASP A 112 -12.31 17.35 -4.42
CA ASP A 112 -13.16 16.94 -5.54
C ASP A 112 -14.02 15.73 -5.20
N MET A 113 -13.46 14.71 -4.53
CA MET A 113 -14.24 13.59 -3.99
C MET A 113 -15.33 14.09 -3.03
N LYS A 114 -14.98 14.97 -2.09
CA LYS A 114 -15.94 15.56 -1.13
C LYS A 114 -17.11 16.21 -1.85
N LYS A 115 -16.81 17.04 -2.86
CA LYS A 115 -17.82 17.76 -3.63
C LYS A 115 -18.78 16.81 -4.34
N ARG A 116 -18.26 15.81 -5.06
CA ARG A 116 -19.07 14.82 -5.80
C ARG A 116 -19.93 13.98 -4.85
N TYR A 117 -19.38 13.60 -3.71
CA TYR A 117 -20.11 12.82 -2.71
C TYR A 117 -21.28 13.64 -2.16
N ALA A 118 -21.05 14.91 -1.83
CA ALA A 118 -22.10 15.82 -1.34
C ALA A 118 -23.20 16.09 -2.39
N GLU A 119 -22.83 16.24 -3.66
CA GLU A 119 -23.80 16.42 -4.77
C GLU A 119 -24.75 15.22 -4.93
N LEU A 120 -24.30 14.02 -4.55
CA LEU A 120 -25.08 12.78 -4.58
C LEU A 120 -25.73 12.43 -3.23
N GLY A 121 -25.55 13.27 -2.22
CA GLY A 121 -26.16 13.10 -0.89
C GLY A 121 -25.47 12.08 0.01
N TYR A 122 -24.22 11.69 -0.31
CA TYR A 122 -23.41 10.84 0.57
C TYR A 122 -22.90 11.61 1.79
N SER A 123 -22.64 10.87 2.86
CA SER A 123 -22.13 11.37 4.13
C SER A 123 -20.71 11.93 3.98
N GLU A 124 -20.36 12.93 4.80
CA GLU A 124 -18.96 13.38 4.93
C GLU A 124 -18.05 12.33 5.59
N ARG A 125 -18.61 11.20 6.08
CA ARG A 125 -17.88 10.13 6.77
C ARG A 125 -16.65 9.68 5.98
N THR A 126 -16.82 9.33 4.71
CA THR A 126 -15.73 8.83 3.87
C THR A 126 -14.68 9.92 3.58
N TYR A 127 -15.10 11.18 3.44
CA TYR A 127 -14.15 12.30 3.35
C TYR A 127 -13.30 12.42 4.62
N CYS A 128 -13.92 12.38 5.81
CA CYS A 128 -13.19 12.43 7.08
C CYS A 128 -12.20 11.27 7.21
N PHE A 129 -12.60 10.06 6.79
CA PHE A 129 -11.73 8.89 6.78
C PHE A 129 -10.49 9.10 5.90
N TYR A 130 -10.68 9.46 4.63
CA TYR A 130 -9.55 9.66 3.71
C TYR A 130 -8.70 10.89 4.04
N LYS A 131 -9.29 11.93 4.64
CA LYS A 131 -8.50 13.04 5.19
C LYS A 131 -7.57 12.56 6.29
N ALA A 132 -8.07 11.73 7.21
CA ALA A 132 -7.24 11.14 8.26
C ALA A 132 -6.13 10.25 7.69
N VAL A 133 -6.42 9.41 6.69
CA VAL A 133 -5.41 8.57 6.02
C VAL A 133 -4.29 9.41 5.43
N LEU A 134 -4.63 10.46 4.67
CA LEU A 134 -3.63 11.37 4.09
C LEU A 134 -2.83 12.10 5.18
N LEU A 135 -3.47 12.56 6.25
CA LEU A 135 -2.79 13.21 7.37
C LEU A 135 -1.81 12.26 8.08
N MET A 136 -2.15 10.97 8.22
CA MET A 136 -1.20 9.96 8.71
C MET A 136 0.00 9.80 7.79
N GLN A 137 -0.21 9.80 6.47
CA GLN A 137 0.87 9.76 5.46
C GLN A 137 1.67 11.08 5.42
N TYR A 138 1.07 12.21 5.79
CA TYR A 138 1.80 13.48 5.92
C TYR A 138 2.57 13.58 7.24
N GLY A 139 2.34 12.69 8.20
CA GLY A 139 2.93 12.75 9.55
C GLY A 139 2.20 13.71 10.51
N GLU A 140 0.98 14.14 10.16
CA GLU A 140 0.16 15.08 10.91
C GLU A 140 -0.82 14.34 11.84
N LEU A 141 -0.27 13.53 12.75
CA LEU A 141 -1.04 12.55 13.54
C LEU A 141 -2.08 13.15 14.49
N GLU A 142 -1.85 14.37 15.00
CA GLU A 142 -2.83 15.04 15.87
C GLU A 142 -4.08 15.46 15.09
N GLU A 143 -3.90 16.03 13.90
CA GLU A 143 -5.00 16.39 13.01
C GLU A 143 -5.72 15.14 12.49
N ALA A 144 -4.96 14.09 12.14
CA ALA A 144 -5.54 12.82 11.74
C ALA A 144 -6.52 12.27 12.80
N GLY A 145 -6.15 12.35 14.08
CA GLY A 145 -7.01 11.94 15.19
C GLY A 145 -8.34 12.69 15.23
N ARG A 146 -8.33 14.01 15.00
CA ARG A 146 -9.56 14.83 14.97
C ARG A 146 -10.50 14.43 13.84
N TYR A 147 -9.96 14.05 12.69
CA TYR A 147 -10.75 13.54 11.57
C TYR A 147 -11.23 12.11 11.80
N LEU A 148 -10.46 11.26 12.48
CA LEU A 148 -10.91 9.92 12.90
C LEU A 148 -12.08 10.01 13.90
N ASP A 149 -12.01 10.92 14.87
CA ASP A 149 -13.10 11.15 15.83
C ASP A 149 -14.40 11.58 15.10
N GLN A 150 -14.28 12.50 14.13
CA GLN A 150 -15.41 12.92 13.29
C GLN A 150 -15.96 11.76 12.47
N PHE A 151 -15.07 11.03 11.78
CA PHE A 151 -15.42 9.84 11.02
C PHE A 151 -16.22 8.87 11.89
N GLN A 152 -15.73 8.49 13.08
CA GLN A 152 -16.41 7.56 13.98
C GLN A 152 -17.78 8.05 14.49
N SER A 153 -18.03 9.37 14.49
CA SER A 153 -19.31 9.96 14.90
C SER A 153 -20.38 10.01 13.80
N LEU A 154 -19.99 9.81 12.54
CA LEU A 154 -20.89 9.89 11.38
C LEU A 154 -21.40 8.50 10.98
N ASP A 155 -22.65 8.43 10.53
CA ASP A 155 -23.25 7.18 10.07
C ASP A 155 -22.60 6.65 8.79
N ARG A 156 -22.58 5.32 8.66
CA ARG A 156 -22.14 4.60 7.46
C ARG A 156 -23.17 4.74 6.34
N ASP A 157 -22.68 4.74 5.10
CA ASP A 157 -23.46 4.77 3.87
C ASP A 157 -22.85 3.85 2.81
N GLU A 158 -23.37 3.89 1.58
CA GLU A 158 -22.91 3.05 0.46
C GLU A 158 -21.47 3.35 0.01
N MET A 159 -20.92 4.52 0.36
CA MET A 159 -19.54 4.90 0.04
C MET A 159 -18.57 4.61 1.18
N SER A 160 -19.05 4.04 2.29
CA SER A 160 -18.20 3.59 3.39
C SER A 160 -17.39 2.36 3.00
N ASP A 161 -16.15 2.28 3.48
CA ASP A 161 -15.34 1.09 3.24
C ASP A 161 -15.84 -0.08 4.08
N CYS A 162 -15.30 -1.26 3.78
CA CYS A 162 -15.59 -2.45 4.57
C CYS A 162 -15.21 -2.23 6.04
N GLU A 163 -16.00 -2.73 7.00
CA GLU A 163 -15.74 -2.52 8.43
C GLU A 163 -14.34 -3.00 8.85
N ALA A 164 -13.87 -4.10 8.27
CA ALA A 164 -12.53 -4.62 8.50
C ALA A 164 -11.43 -3.67 8.02
N CYS A 165 -11.64 -3.02 6.89
CA CYS A 165 -10.73 -2.06 6.26
C CYS A 165 -10.62 -0.80 7.13
N GLU A 166 -11.77 -0.26 7.54
CA GLU A 166 -11.86 0.90 8.44
C GLU A 166 -11.21 0.59 9.81
N GLN A 167 -11.48 -0.60 10.37
CA GLN A 167 -10.86 -1.03 11.62
C GLN A 167 -9.33 -1.15 11.49
N ASN A 168 -8.82 -1.65 10.36
CA ASN A 168 -7.38 -1.72 10.13
C ASN A 168 -6.73 -0.32 10.15
N ARG A 169 -7.36 0.69 9.55
CA ARG A 169 -6.82 2.07 9.60
C ARG A 169 -6.76 2.65 11.02
N LEU A 170 -7.70 2.27 11.89
CA LEU A 170 -7.61 2.64 13.31
C LEU A 170 -6.43 1.96 14.02
N ILE A 171 -6.10 0.71 13.64
CA ILE A 171 -4.91 0.01 14.13
C ILE A 171 -3.64 0.71 13.67
N ASP A 172 -3.56 1.07 12.39
CA ASP A 172 -2.44 1.83 11.80
C ASP A 172 -2.19 3.11 12.61
N TYR A 173 -3.26 3.88 12.91
CA TYR A 173 -3.17 5.10 13.70
C TYR A 173 -2.56 4.88 15.10
N GLU A 174 -3.02 3.85 15.83
CA GLU A 174 -2.49 3.56 17.17
C GLU A 174 -1.03 3.08 17.12
N VAL A 175 -0.63 2.36 16.07
CA VAL A 175 0.77 1.98 15.83
C VAL A 175 1.64 3.21 15.59
N LEU A 176 1.19 4.16 14.75
CA LEU A 176 1.92 5.40 14.48
C LEU A 176 2.12 6.25 15.74
N LEU A 177 1.19 6.17 16.70
CA LEU A 177 1.30 6.84 18.00
C LEU A 177 2.12 6.06 19.04
N GLY A 178 2.61 4.87 18.71
CA GLY A 178 3.38 4.02 19.62
C GLY A 178 2.58 3.44 20.80
N ARG A 179 1.25 3.32 20.66
CA ARG A 179 0.35 2.91 21.75
C ARG A 179 0.08 1.40 21.72
N ASP A 180 1.13 0.60 21.92
CA ASP A 180 1.12 -0.87 21.73
C ASP A 180 -0.08 -1.59 22.39
N GLU A 181 -0.35 -1.30 23.66
CA GLU A 181 -1.50 -1.82 24.41
C GLU A 181 -2.84 -1.52 23.74
N ARG A 182 -2.98 -0.29 23.22
CA ARG A 182 -4.20 0.15 22.55
C ARG A 182 -4.30 -0.46 21.15
N THR A 183 -3.19 -0.54 20.42
CA THR A 183 -3.12 -1.25 19.13
C THR A 183 -3.70 -2.66 19.24
N LEU A 184 -3.28 -3.45 20.23
CA LEU A 184 -3.76 -4.83 20.37
C LEU A 184 -5.24 -4.91 20.76
N ARG A 185 -5.73 -3.99 21.60
CA ARG A 185 -7.17 -3.92 21.91
C ARG A 185 -8.00 -3.59 20.67
N VAL A 186 -7.55 -2.64 19.85
CA VAL A 186 -8.23 -2.24 18.61
C VAL A 186 -8.13 -3.37 17.56
N ALA A 187 -7.04 -4.16 17.57
CA ALA A 187 -6.87 -5.28 16.64
C ALA A 187 -7.67 -6.54 17.00
N GLU A 188 -8.18 -6.65 18.23
CA GLU A 188 -8.81 -7.89 18.74
C GLU A 188 -9.92 -8.48 17.85
N PRO A 189 -10.86 -7.69 17.29
CA PRO A 189 -11.89 -8.24 16.40
C PRO A 189 -11.30 -8.95 15.16
N ILE A 190 -10.19 -8.44 14.62
CA ILE A 190 -9.50 -9.02 13.46
C ILE A 190 -8.66 -10.24 13.90
N LEU A 191 -7.93 -10.13 15.01
CA LEU A 191 -7.06 -11.21 15.50
C LEU A 191 -7.86 -12.44 15.95
N SER A 192 -9.03 -12.23 16.53
CA SER A 192 -9.98 -13.30 16.90
C SER A 192 -10.77 -13.87 15.72
N GLY A 193 -10.68 -13.25 14.54
CA GLY A 193 -11.39 -13.67 13.33
C GLY A 193 -12.87 -13.27 13.28
N GLN A 194 -13.32 -12.37 14.16
CA GLN A 194 -14.67 -11.80 14.11
C GLN A 194 -14.84 -10.81 12.95
N MET A 195 -13.74 -10.29 12.40
CA MET A 195 -13.73 -9.29 11.35
C MET A 195 -12.67 -9.61 10.28
N SER A 196 -13.08 -9.68 9.02
CA SER A 196 -12.20 -9.98 7.87
C SER A 196 -12.79 -9.48 6.55
N CYS A 197 -11.95 -9.30 5.54
CA CYS A 197 -12.33 -9.02 4.15
C CYS A 197 -11.28 -9.62 3.18
N GLY A 198 -11.27 -9.20 1.91
CA GLY A 198 -10.27 -9.64 0.93
C GLY A 198 -8.82 -9.34 1.35
N GLU A 199 -8.59 -8.21 2.04
CA GLU A 199 -7.25 -7.77 2.46
C GLU A 199 -7.00 -7.94 3.97
N VAL A 200 -8.05 -7.95 4.79
CA VAL A 200 -7.93 -8.13 6.25
C VAL A 200 -8.23 -9.59 6.58
N PRO A 201 -7.30 -10.35 7.16
CA PRO A 201 -6.26 -9.88 8.08
C PRO A 201 -4.84 -9.76 7.49
N HIS A 202 -4.66 -9.87 6.17
CA HIS A 202 -3.33 -9.89 5.53
C HIS A 202 -2.47 -8.70 5.94
N VAL A 203 -3.05 -7.48 5.87
CA VAL A 203 -2.38 -6.24 6.26
C VAL A 203 -2.19 -6.11 7.78
N THR A 204 -3.15 -6.56 8.59
CA THR A 204 -3.15 -6.36 10.05
C THR A 204 -2.11 -7.22 10.78
N LEU A 205 -1.90 -8.47 10.33
CA LEU A 205 -1.09 -9.42 11.11
C LEU A 205 0.37 -9.03 11.21
N SER A 206 0.93 -8.36 10.18
CA SER A 206 2.32 -7.87 10.23
C SER A 206 2.45 -6.57 11.05
N THR A 207 1.44 -5.70 10.98
CA THR A 207 1.37 -4.43 11.72
C THR A 207 1.46 -4.63 13.23
N VAL A 208 0.84 -5.70 13.77
CA VAL A 208 0.83 -5.97 15.22
C VAL A 208 2.07 -6.71 15.75
N LEU A 209 3.00 -7.15 14.89
CA LEU A 209 4.17 -7.93 15.32
C LEU A 209 5.08 -7.17 16.27
N MET A 210 5.39 -5.91 15.94
CA MET A 210 6.26 -5.08 16.78
C MET A 210 5.59 -4.65 18.10
N PRO A 211 4.30 -4.24 18.12
CA PRO A 211 3.56 -4.07 19.37
C PRO A 211 3.61 -5.30 20.29
N LEU A 212 3.39 -6.51 19.75
CA LEU A 212 3.50 -7.74 20.53
C LEU A 212 4.92 -7.96 21.07
N TYR A 213 5.94 -7.74 20.23
CA TYR A 213 7.33 -7.87 20.62
C TYR A 213 7.71 -6.93 21.77
N ARG A 214 7.35 -5.64 21.68
CA ARG A 214 7.65 -4.63 22.71
C ARG A 214 6.94 -4.90 24.04
N LEU A 215 5.78 -5.55 24.00
CA LEU A 215 5.04 -6.01 25.19
C LEU A 215 5.53 -7.37 25.72
N GLY A 216 6.59 -7.96 25.15
CA GLY A 216 7.14 -9.25 25.58
C GLY A 216 6.29 -10.45 25.19
N ARG A 217 5.30 -10.30 24.31
CA ARG A 217 4.39 -11.36 23.83
C ARG A 217 4.97 -12.09 22.61
N GLN A 218 6.25 -12.46 22.67
CA GLN A 218 6.98 -13.00 21.51
C GLN A 218 6.40 -14.30 20.97
N GLU A 219 5.94 -15.23 21.82
CA GLU A 219 5.38 -16.51 21.37
C GLU A 219 4.15 -16.31 20.46
N GLU A 220 3.34 -15.30 20.76
CA GLU A 220 2.18 -14.92 19.97
C GLU A 220 2.60 -14.24 18.66
N ALA A 221 3.55 -13.29 18.74
CA ALA A 221 4.11 -12.64 17.57
C ALA A 221 4.71 -13.65 16.58
N ASP A 222 5.42 -14.69 17.05
CA ASP A 222 5.97 -15.75 16.20
C ASP A 222 4.88 -16.54 15.45
N LYS A 223 3.75 -16.82 16.12
CA LYS A 223 2.60 -17.49 15.48
C LYS A 223 1.98 -16.59 14.41
N LEU A 224 1.80 -15.30 14.71
CA LEU A 224 1.24 -14.33 13.77
C LEU A 224 2.18 -14.07 12.60
N GLN A 225 3.49 -13.96 12.81
CA GLN A 225 4.51 -13.79 11.78
C GLN A 225 4.39 -14.90 10.72
N ARG A 226 4.34 -16.17 11.14
CA ARG A 226 4.18 -17.31 10.22
C ARG A 226 2.85 -17.28 9.46
N LYS A 227 1.77 -16.80 10.10
CA LYS A 227 0.46 -16.66 9.45
C LYS A 227 0.46 -15.51 8.44
N SER A 228 0.93 -14.33 8.86
CA SER A 228 1.10 -13.13 8.03
C SER A 228 1.88 -13.46 6.76
N TYR A 229 3.10 -14.00 6.89
CA TYR A 229 3.93 -14.31 5.72
C TYR A 229 3.26 -15.27 4.73
N ARG A 230 2.53 -16.29 5.22
CA ARG A 230 1.82 -17.23 4.34
C ARG A 230 0.73 -16.56 3.51
N LEU A 231 0.06 -15.57 4.09
CA LEU A 231 -1.01 -14.82 3.45
C LEU A 231 -0.48 -13.83 2.40
N VAL A 232 0.66 -13.18 2.67
CA VAL A 232 1.13 -12.06 1.82
C VAL A 232 2.12 -12.44 0.72
N LYS A 233 2.88 -13.54 0.86
CA LYS A 233 4.05 -13.87 0.01
C LYS A 233 3.81 -14.03 -1.51
N GLY A 234 2.55 -14.07 -1.95
CA GLY A 234 2.17 -14.35 -3.34
C GLY A 234 1.52 -13.17 -4.07
N ASN A 235 1.26 -12.05 -3.38
CA ASN A 235 0.70 -10.86 -3.99
C ASN A 235 1.74 -9.73 -3.97
N ASN A 236 1.90 -9.07 -5.10
CA ASN A 236 2.86 -7.99 -5.25
C ASN A 236 2.49 -6.75 -4.41
N ASP A 237 1.20 -6.49 -4.15
CA ASP A 237 0.75 -5.33 -3.36
C ASP A 237 1.21 -5.36 -1.89
N PHE A 238 1.58 -6.53 -1.35
CA PHE A 238 1.94 -6.67 0.06
C PHE A 238 3.44 -6.52 0.37
N LEU A 239 4.15 -5.71 -0.41
CA LEU A 239 5.58 -5.49 -0.19
C LEU A 239 5.87 -4.90 1.19
N LEU A 240 5.05 -3.95 1.66
CA LEU A 240 5.17 -3.41 3.01
C LEU A 240 5.10 -4.51 4.07
N GLN A 241 4.09 -5.38 4.01
CA GLN A 241 3.86 -6.42 5.00
C GLN A 241 4.98 -7.47 4.99
N ILE A 242 5.55 -7.76 3.80
CA ILE A 242 6.77 -8.57 3.69
C ILE A 242 7.92 -7.87 4.44
N GLY A 243 8.11 -6.58 4.22
CA GLY A 243 9.09 -5.76 4.93
C GLY A 243 8.88 -5.76 6.46
N GLU A 244 7.64 -5.62 6.93
CA GLU A 244 7.32 -5.67 8.36
C GLU A 244 7.64 -7.03 9.00
N ASN A 245 7.41 -8.12 8.27
CA ASN A 245 7.86 -9.46 8.68
C ASN A 245 9.39 -9.53 8.78
N ILE A 246 10.11 -8.95 7.82
CA ILE A 246 11.58 -8.87 7.84
C ILE A 246 12.05 -8.05 9.05
N ARG A 247 11.42 -6.90 9.34
CA ARG A 247 11.73 -6.09 10.53
C ARG A 247 11.59 -6.89 11.82
N TYR A 248 10.48 -7.61 11.97
CA TYR A 248 10.28 -8.44 13.16
C TYR A 248 11.32 -9.56 13.27
N LEU A 249 11.62 -10.23 12.15
CA LEU A 249 12.63 -11.30 12.11
C LEU A 249 14.04 -10.78 12.34
N ALA A 250 14.37 -9.54 11.94
CA ALA A 250 15.66 -8.93 12.26
C ALA A 250 15.94 -8.93 13.78
N LEU A 251 14.92 -8.88 14.63
CA LEU A 251 15.08 -8.89 16.10
C LEU A 251 14.99 -10.28 16.73
N THR A 252 14.38 -11.25 16.04
CA THR A 252 14.00 -12.55 16.63
C THR A 252 14.69 -13.74 15.98
N ASP A 253 14.95 -13.67 14.69
CA ASP A 253 15.63 -14.69 13.87
C ASP A 253 16.16 -14.03 12.58
N PRO A 254 17.32 -13.34 12.65
CA PRO A 254 17.82 -12.55 11.53
C PRO A 254 18.24 -13.42 10.33
N PHE A 255 18.55 -14.70 10.53
CA PHE A 255 18.82 -15.63 9.42
C PHE A 255 17.57 -15.89 8.59
N ARG A 256 16.43 -16.12 9.25
CA ARG A 256 15.15 -16.24 8.56
C ARG A 256 14.71 -14.90 7.95
N GLY A 257 15.03 -13.78 8.60
CA GLY A 257 14.88 -12.45 8.02
C GLY A 257 15.63 -12.31 6.69
N LEU A 258 16.88 -12.79 6.64
CA LEU A 258 17.71 -12.81 5.42
C LEU A 258 17.10 -13.67 4.32
N GLU A 259 16.56 -14.86 4.64
CA GLU A 259 15.89 -15.71 3.65
C GLU A 259 14.69 -14.98 2.99
N LEU A 260 13.90 -14.25 3.77
CA LEU A 260 12.77 -13.48 3.27
C LEU A 260 13.23 -12.30 2.43
N PHE A 261 14.26 -11.59 2.88
CA PHE A 261 14.89 -10.51 2.12
C PHE A 261 15.37 -11.01 0.74
N GLU A 262 16.19 -12.06 0.70
CA GLU A 262 16.73 -12.63 -0.55
C GLU A 262 15.61 -13.02 -1.52
N LYS A 263 14.54 -13.61 -0.99
CA LYS A 263 13.40 -14.06 -1.79
C LYS A 263 12.60 -12.92 -2.41
N HIS A 264 12.50 -11.79 -1.73
CA HIS A 264 11.63 -10.67 -2.13
C HIS A 264 12.40 -9.45 -2.66
N LEU A 265 13.73 -9.46 -2.65
CA LEU A 265 14.54 -8.34 -3.15
C LEU A 265 14.22 -8.00 -4.62
N SER A 266 14.05 -8.99 -5.50
CA SER A 266 13.68 -8.71 -6.91
C SER A 266 12.31 -8.03 -7.01
N GLN A 267 11.34 -8.42 -6.17
CA GLN A 267 10.03 -7.80 -6.12
C GLN A 267 10.14 -6.34 -5.64
N ALA A 268 10.96 -6.10 -4.61
CA ALA A 268 11.17 -4.76 -4.07
C ALA A 268 11.80 -3.81 -5.11
N LEU A 269 12.81 -4.27 -5.85
CA LEU A 269 13.50 -3.47 -6.87
C LEU A 269 12.57 -3.07 -8.04
N ASP A 270 11.62 -3.93 -8.39
CA ASP A 270 10.70 -3.73 -9.51
C ASP A 270 9.34 -3.13 -9.10
N HIS A 271 9.14 -2.78 -7.83
CA HIS A 271 7.84 -2.38 -7.29
C HIS A 271 7.42 -0.98 -7.78
N GLU A 272 6.14 -0.72 -8.08
CA GLU A 272 5.73 0.62 -8.56
C GLU A 272 5.57 1.65 -7.43
N ASN A 273 5.29 1.20 -6.21
CA ASN A 273 5.07 2.10 -5.07
C ASN A 273 6.41 2.47 -4.39
N PRO A 274 6.88 3.73 -4.49
CA PRO A 274 8.16 4.14 -3.91
C PRO A 274 8.12 4.19 -2.37
N TRP A 275 6.97 4.39 -1.75
CA TRP A 275 6.85 4.34 -0.29
C TRP A 275 7.03 2.92 0.24
N ASP A 276 6.47 1.90 -0.44
CA ASP A 276 6.70 0.50 -0.06
C ASP A 276 8.17 0.10 -0.26
N GLN A 277 8.80 0.55 -1.35
CA GLN A 277 10.24 0.36 -1.56
C GLN A 277 11.06 1.01 -0.44
N MET A 278 10.72 2.24 -0.07
CA MET A 278 11.38 2.97 1.01
C MET A 278 11.32 2.18 2.33
N MET A 279 10.13 1.70 2.71
CA MET A 279 9.96 0.93 3.94
C MET A 279 10.66 -0.43 3.88
N PHE A 280 10.60 -1.14 2.75
CA PHE A 280 11.34 -2.39 2.55
C PHE A 280 12.85 -2.17 2.72
N SER A 281 13.39 -1.13 2.09
CA SER A 281 14.81 -0.74 2.21
C SER A 281 15.18 -0.37 3.66
N ALA A 282 14.34 0.39 4.35
CA ALA A 282 14.58 0.73 5.75
C ALA A 282 14.65 -0.52 6.64
N TYR A 283 13.71 -1.47 6.47
CA TYR A 283 13.70 -2.72 7.22
C TYR A 283 14.84 -3.68 6.83
N ALA A 284 15.25 -3.70 5.56
CA ALA A 284 16.44 -4.41 5.12
C ALA A 284 17.71 -3.83 5.77
N SER A 285 17.80 -2.51 5.91
CA SER A 285 18.90 -1.86 6.63
C SER A 285 18.95 -2.31 8.09
N THR A 286 17.81 -2.32 8.81
CA THR A 286 17.72 -2.84 10.18
C THR A 286 18.16 -4.31 10.26
N LEU A 287 17.77 -5.14 9.28
CA LEU A 287 18.21 -6.53 9.19
C LEU A 287 19.74 -6.64 9.06
N PHE A 288 20.36 -5.89 8.14
CA PHE A 288 21.81 -5.92 7.96
C PHE A 288 22.56 -5.34 9.17
N SER A 289 21.97 -4.37 9.87
CA SER A 289 22.48 -3.87 11.16
C SER A 289 22.56 -4.97 12.21
N ARG A 290 21.55 -5.83 12.28
CA ARG A 290 21.60 -7.01 13.14
C ARG A 290 22.64 -8.02 12.64
N LEU A 291 22.63 -8.38 11.36
CA LEU A 291 23.52 -9.40 10.80
C LEU A 291 25.00 -9.03 10.94
N LYS A 292 25.35 -7.74 10.93
CA LYS A 292 26.71 -7.26 11.22
C LYS A 292 27.24 -7.66 12.60
N GLN A 293 26.35 -7.93 13.55
CA GLN A 293 26.72 -8.34 14.91
C GLN A 293 26.97 -9.86 15.00
N GLU A 294 26.63 -10.61 13.95
CA GLU A 294 26.89 -12.04 13.86
C GLU A 294 28.34 -12.31 13.46
N THR A 295 28.92 -13.40 13.95
CA THR A 295 30.34 -13.75 13.70
C THR A 295 30.56 -14.61 12.46
N VAL A 296 29.55 -14.74 11.60
CA VAL A 296 29.59 -15.59 10.41
C VAL A 296 29.84 -14.78 9.15
N ALA A 297 30.52 -15.38 8.18
CA ALA A 297 30.63 -14.79 6.85
C ALA A 297 29.31 -14.99 6.09
N PHE A 298 28.82 -13.93 5.46
CA PHE A 298 27.62 -13.98 4.64
C PHE A 298 27.96 -13.99 3.16
N GLN A 299 27.14 -14.68 2.39
CA GLN A 299 27.08 -14.57 0.94
C GLN A 299 25.60 -14.41 0.58
N VAL A 300 25.15 -13.16 0.58
CA VAL A 300 23.75 -12.79 0.32
C VAL A 300 23.41 -13.04 -1.14
N LYS A 301 22.28 -13.69 -1.40
CA LYS A 301 21.76 -13.90 -2.75
C LYS A 301 21.12 -12.63 -3.28
N LEU A 302 21.88 -11.90 -4.08
CA LEU A 302 21.42 -10.71 -4.78
C LEU A 302 20.92 -11.11 -6.19
N PRO A 303 19.76 -10.61 -6.64
CA PRO A 303 19.27 -10.85 -8.00
C PRO A 303 20.15 -10.12 -9.03
N ALA A 304 20.10 -10.55 -10.29
CA ALA A 304 20.88 -9.93 -11.37
C ALA A 304 20.51 -8.46 -11.63
N SER A 305 19.31 -8.03 -11.24
CA SER A 305 18.85 -6.64 -11.32
C SER A 305 19.46 -5.74 -10.23
N PHE A 306 20.09 -6.32 -9.20
CA PHE A 306 20.74 -5.52 -8.15
C PHE A 306 22.04 -4.90 -8.67
N PRO A 307 22.22 -3.57 -8.56
CA PRO A 307 23.31 -2.85 -9.24
C PRO A 307 24.71 -3.13 -8.67
N HIS A 308 24.81 -3.70 -7.47
CA HIS A 308 26.07 -3.90 -6.74
C HIS A 308 26.28 -5.37 -6.33
N PRO A 309 26.48 -6.30 -7.29
CA PRO A 309 26.69 -7.72 -6.99
C PRO A 309 27.88 -7.97 -6.05
N GLU A 310 28.88 -7.08 -6.05
CA GLU A 310 30.04 -7.14 -5.16
C GLU A 310 29.70 -6.90 -3.69
N PHE A 311 28.50 -6.43 -3.35
CA PHE A 311 28.07 -6.25 -1.95
C PHE A 311 27.59 -7.56 -1.31
N ALA A 312 27.47 -8.65 -2.08
CA ALA A 312 26.94 -9.93 -1.58
C ALA A 312 27.67 -10.47 -0.33
N SER A 313 28.97 -10.19 -0.19
CA SER A 313 29.77 -10.59 0.97
C SER A 313 30.06 -9.46 1.95
N ASP A 314 29.42 -8.30 1.81
CA ASP A 314 29.67 -7.09 2.61
C ASP A 314 28.36 -6.55 3.19
N VAL A 315 27.96 -7.11 4.33
CA VAL A 315 26.76 -6.69 5.07
C VAL A 315 26.80 -5.22 5.52
N VAL A 316 28.00 -4.62 5.66
CA VAL A 316 28.15 -3.19 6.00
C VAL A 316 27.73 -2.33 4.81
N ARG A 317 28.21 -2.66 3.61
CA ARG A 317 27.78 -1.96 2.39
C ARG A 317 26.32 -2.18 2.08
N LEU A 318 25.78 -3.39 2.30
CA LEU A 318 24.35 -3.65 2.13
C LEU A 318 23.50 -2.79 3.07
N GLU A 319 23.84 -2.71 4.36
CA GLU A 319 23.12 -1.82 5.28
C GLU A 319 23.11 -0.37 4.76
N GLN A 320 24.29 0.15 4.43
CA GLN A 320 24.46 1.54 4.02
C GLN A 320 23.70 1.85 2.74
N HIS A 321 23.72 0.92 1.77
CA HIS A 321 22.99 1.05 0.52
C HIS A 321 21.48 1.15 0.77
N PHE A 322 20.90 0.20 1.50
CA PHE A 322 19.46 0.22 1.76
C PHE A 322 19.03 1.38 2.67
N LEU A 323 19.88 1.83 3.59
CA LEU A 323 19.62 3.05 4.37
C LEU A 323 19.56 4.28 3.47
N GLN A 324 20.51 4.41 2.53
CA GLN A 324 20.56 5.54 1.61
C GLN A 324 19.35 5.57 0.67
N GLU A 325 18.95 4.42 0.12
CA GLU A 325 17.74 4.32 -0.72
C GLU A 325 16.47 4.74 0.05
N ALA A 326 16.34 4.27 1.30
CA ALA A 326 15.21 4.65 2.14
C ALA A 326 15.21 6.16 2.45
N LEU A 327 16.35 6.71 2.88
CA LEU A 327 16.46 8.14 3.20
C LEU A 327 16.27 9.04 1.97
N ALA A 328 16.67 8.60 0.78
CA ALA A 328 16.46 9.36 -0.46
C ALA A 328 14.98 9.55 -0.78
N THR A 329 14.15 8.51 -0.60
CA THR A 329 12.70 8.61 -0.79
C THR A 329 12.04 9.40 0.34
N ALA A 330 12.46 9.18 1.58
CA ALA A 330 11.96 9.92 2.73
C ALA A 330 12.20 11.43 2.60
N ASP A 331 13.40 11.85 2.20
CA ASP A 331 13.75 13.26 1.98
C ASP A 331 12.84 13.92 0.92
N ARG A 332 12.46 13.19 -0.14
CA ARG A 332 11.53 13.70 -1.15
C ARG A 332 10.11 13.85 -0.61
N LEU A 333 9.62 12.87 0.16
CA LEU A 333 8.30 12.94 0.81
C LEU A 333 8.24 14.05 1.86
N ASP A 334 9.27 14.15 2.69
CA ASP A 334 9.43 15.17 3.72
C ASP A 334 9.46 16.58 3.12
N ARG A 335 10.19 16.77 2.00
CA ARG A 335 10.17 18.02 1.24
C ARG A 335 8.79 18.35 0.68
N ARG A 336 8.09 17.36 0.11
CA ARG A 336 6.71 17.55 -0.39
C ARG A 336 5.77 17.98 0.75
N ASN A 337 5.91 17.37 1.91
CA ASN A 337 5.02 17.58 3.06
C ASN A 337 5.43 18.81 3.91
N GLY A 338 6.66 19.32 3.75
CA GLY A 338 7.19 20.45 4.51
C GLY A 338 7.59 20.09 5.95
N ASN A 339 8.02 18.84 6.20
CA ASN A 339 8.41 18.36 7.52
C ASN A 339 9.63 17.42 7.46
N SER A 340 9.87 16.63 8.50
CA SER A 340 10.95 15.63 8.60
C SER A 340 10.45 14.26 9.07
N TYR A 341 9.19 13.96 8.80
CA TYR A 341 8.47 12.83 9.39
C TYR A 341 9.10 11.49 9.00
N TYR A 342 9.28 11.24 7.71
CA TYR A 342 9.80 9.97 7.22
C TYR A 342 11.29 9.81 7.51
N GLY A 343 12.08 10.89 7.42
CA GLY A 343 13.48 10.87 7.82
C GLY A 343 13.65 10.50 9.30
N SER A 344 12.81 11.08 10.18
CA SER A 344 12.81 10.75 11.61
C SER A 344 12.35 9.31 11.85
N LEU A 345 11.32 8.86 11.11
CA LEU A 345 10.82 7.48 11.18
C LEU A 345 11.93 6.48 10.85
N ILE A 346 12.62 6.64 9.72
CA ILE A 346 13.70 5.73 9.30
C ILE A 346 14.85 5.73 10.31
N GLN A 347 15.22 6.90 10.84
CA GLN A 347 16.29 7.00 11.84
C GLN A 347 15.93 6.39 13.20
N SER A 348 14.65 6.15 13.46
CA SER A 348 14.16 5.57 14.71
C SER A 348 14.04 4.04 14.69
N LEU A 349 14.15 3.42 13.51
CA LEU A 349 14.15 1.96 13.32
C LEU A 349 15.47 1.35 13.77
#